data_AF-A0A9D5ENL5-F1
#
_entry.id   AF-A0A9D5ENL5-F1
#
_cell.length_a   1.000
_cell.length_b   1.000
_cell.length_c   1.000
_cell.angle_alpha   90.00
_cell.angle_beta   90.00
_cell.angle_gamma   90.00
#
_symmetry.space_group_name_H-M   'P 1'
#
loop_
_entity.id
_entity.type
_entity.pdbx_description
1 polymer ?
#
loop_
_entity_poly.entity_id
_entity_poly.type
_entity_poly.pdbx_seq_one_letter_code
_entity_poly.pdbx_strand_id
1 'polypeptide(L)'
;MKLYRLMKAADDGLPAIGTKFGMLGVRPKDAGNSKKRFDVPVSSPDDIVQPGMGGLSVNSDPNALKAPDDEFHLWVIESEQLSPGLRVEEAGPPHHVIEVATDTTLAEMQRQLAETRENWKRVE
;
A
#
# COMPACT_ATOMS: atom_id res chain seq x y z
N MET A 1 -13.18 -8.40 -2.49
CA MET A 1 -13.80 -7.15 -1.96
C MET A 1 -13.08 -5.95 -2.54
N LYS A 2 -13.79 -4.84 -2.81
CA LYS A 2 -13.16 -3.64 -3.39
C LYS A 2 -12.37 -2.86 -2.36
N LEU A 3 -11.17 -2.48 -2.77
CA LEU A 3 -10.23 -1.68 -2.01
C LEU A 3 -9.84 -0.45 -2.81
N TYR A 4 -9.91 0.71 -2.16
CA TYR A 4 -9.68 2.01 -2.76
C TYR A 4 -8.47 2.69 -2.15
N ARG A 5 -7.68 3.37 -2.97
CA ARG A 5 -6.55 4.19 -2.50
C ARG A 5 -6.30 5.36 -3.43
N LEU A 6 -5.96 6.50 -2.86
CA LEU A 6 -5.40 7.62 -3.61
C LEU A 6 -3.92 7.39 -3.87
N MET A 7 -3.53 7.34 -5.14
CA MET A 7 -2.14 7.19 -5.56
C MET A 7 -1.83 8.08 -6.76
N LYS A 8 -0.57 8.48 -6.86
CA LYS A 8 -0.04 9.18 -8.03
C LYS A 8 0.06 8.22 -9.22
N ALA A 9 -0.18 8.73 -10.42
CA ALA A 9 0.16 8.01 -11.63
C ALA A 9 1.65 8.18 -11.97
N ALA A 10 2.25 7.16 -12.57
CA ALA A 10 3.51 7.28 -13.30
C ALA A 10 3.24 7.68 -14.76
N ASP A 11 4.31 7.87 -15.54
CA ASP A 11 4.23 8.31 -16.94
C ASP A 11 3.47 7.33 -17.86
N ASP A 12 3.40 6.04 -17.48
CA ASP A 12 2.63 5.02 -18.18
C ASP A 12 1.13 5.02 -17.82
N GLY A 13 0.70 5.95 -16.96
CA GLY A 13 -0.68 6.08 -16.53
C GLY A 13 -1.13 5.03 -15.52
N LEU A 14 -0.23 4.22 -14.95
CA LEU A 14 -0.51 3.27 -13.86
C LEU A 14 -0.07 3.84 -12.50
N PRO A 15 -0.43 3.23 -11.35
CA PRO A 15 0.04 3.70 -10.05
C PRO A 15 1.57 3.77 -9.99
N ALA A 16 2.11 4.87 -9.46
CA ALA A 16 3.55 5.03 -9.27
C ALA A 16 4.04 4.11 -8.15
N ILE A 17 5.01 3.23 -8.45
CA ILE A 17 5.62 2.31 -7.48
C ILE A 17 6.63 3.06 -6.61
N GLY A 18 6.58 2.87 -5.30
CA GLY A 18 7.58 3.42 -4.40
C GLY A 18 7.12 3.54 -2.96
N THR A 19 8.03 4.01 -2.11
CA THR A 19 7.86 4.05 -0.65
C THR A 19 7.46 5.43 -0.13
N LYS A 20 7.03 6.35 -1.01
CA LYS A 20 6.59 7.70 -0.58
C LYS A 20 5.08 7.76 -0.43
N PHE A 21 4.61 8.83 0.22
CA PHE A 21 3.18 9.11 0.32
C PHE A 21 2.53 9.18 -1.07
N GLY A 22 1.41 8.47 -1.24
CA GLY A 22 0.71 8.38 -2.52
C GLY A 22 1.30 7.42 -3.54
N MET A 23 2.28 6.59 -3.17
CA MET A 23 2.82 5.57 -4.07
C MET A 23 2.30 4.17 -3.70
N LEU A 24 2.46 3.24 -4.63
CA LEU A 24 2.21 1.82 -4.47
C LEU A 24 3.45 1.18 -3.82
N GLY A 25 3.40 1.06 -2.49
CA GLY A 25 4.46 0.54 -1.64
C GLY A 25 4.31 1.07 -0.21
N VAL A 26 5.00 0.44 0.74
CA VAL A 26 4.97 0.85 2.15
C VAL A 26 6.14 1.75 2.52
N ARG A 27 5.95 2.66 3.47
CA ARG A 27 7.02 3.46 4.08
C ARG A 27 7.71 2.65 5.18
N PRO A 28 8.98 2.27 5.04
CA PRO A 28 9.74 1.75 6.17
C PRO A 28 10.02 2.83 7.20
N LYS A 29 10.33 2.39 8.41
CA LYS A 29 10.89 3.23 9.47
C LYS A 29 12.21 3.84 9.00
N ASP A 30 12.34 5.14 9.19
CA ASP A 30 13.55 5.88 8.86
C ASP A 30 14.48 5.91 10.08
N ALA A 31 15.57 5.15 10.03
CA ALA A 31 16.54 5.09 11.12
C ALA A 31 17.19 6.45 11.43
N GLY A 32 17.28 7.35 10.44
CA GLY A 32 17.82 8.70 10.60
C GLY A 32 16.79 9.74 11.06
N ASN A 33 15.50 9.40 11.07
CA ASN A 33 14.44 10.34 11.46
C ASN A 33 13.28 9.62 12.17
N SER A 34 13.39 9.50 13.49
CA SER A 34 12.39 8.86 14.35
C SER A 34 11.01 9.51 14.35
N LYS A 35 10.89 10.76 13.87
CA LYS A 35 9.61 11.48 13.77
C LYS A 35 8.89 11.23 12.45
N LYS A 36 9.56 10.63 11.46
CA LYS A 36 8.97 10.35 10.15
C LYS A 36 7.96 9.22 10.28
N ARG A 37 6.77 9.44 9.70
CA ARG A 37 5.72 8.41 9.65
C ARG A 37 6.19 7.23 8.81
N PHE A 38 5.87 6.02 9.29
CA PHE A 38 6.12 4.76 8.62
C PHE A 38 4.82 3.94 8.59
N ASP A 39 4.74 3.04 7.62
CA ASP A 39 3.65 2.08 7.48
C ASP A 39 4.03 0.72 8.10
N VAL A 40 5.33 0.41 8.15
CA VAL A 40 5.90 -0.79 8.79
C VAL A 40 7.11 -0.42 9.65
N PRO A 41 7.29 -1.01 10.85
CA PRO A 41 8.32 -0.61 11.83
C PRO A 41 9.73 -1.18 11.55
N VAL A 42 10.02 -1.58 10.31
CA VAL A 42 11.31 -2.10 9.84
C VAL A 42 12.03 -1.06 8.98
N SER A 43 13.35 -1.14 8.85
CA SER A 43 14.16 -0.11 8.18
C SER A 43 14.96 -0.63 6.97
N SER A 44 15.45 -1.86 7.03
CA SER A 44 16.28 -2.48 5.98
C SER A 44 15.45 -3.35 5.04
N PRO A 45 15.80 -3.46 3.74
CA PRO A 45 15.16 -4.39 2.81
C PRO A 45 15.16 -5.86 3.29
N ASP A 46 16.17 -6.26 4.05
CA ASP A 46 16.33 -7.63 4.57
C ASP A 46 15.63 -7.86 5.92
N ASP A 47 15.10 -6.81 6.55
CA ASP A 47 14.36 -6.94 7.80
C ASP A 47 13.09 -7.78 7.58
N ILE A 48 12.78 -8.64 8.55
CA ILE A 48 11.58 -9.46 8.53
C ILE A 48 10.35 -8.61 8.88
N VAL A 49 9.34 -8.71 8.04
CA VAL A 49 7.98 -8.20 8.25
C VAL A 49 7.08 -9.39 8.53
N GLN A 50 6.32 -9.30 9.62
CA GLN A 50 5.36 -10.30 10.06
C GLN A 50 3.93 -9.75 9.90
N PRO A 51 2.91 -10.62 9.78
CA PRO A 51 1.52 -10.18 9.80
C PRO A 51 1.20 -9.34 11.06
N GLY A 52 0.41 -8.29 10.92
CA GLY A 52 0.09 -7.35 12.01
C GLY A 52 1.14 -6.25 12.26
N MET A 53 2.25 -6.23 11.53
CA MET A 53 3.24 -5.14 11.62
C MET A 53 2.85 -3.88 10.83
N GLY A 54 1.71 -3.91 10.14
CA GLY A 54 1.22 -2.81 9.30
C GLY A 54 1.40 -3.09 7.80
N GLY A 55 1.02 -2.11 6.98
CA GLY A 55 0.93 -2.31 5.54
C GLY A 55 0.45 -1.10 4.76
N LEU A 56 0.09 -1.34 3.50
CA LEU A 56 -0.40 -0.30 2.61
C LEU A 56 -1.83 0.07 2.96
N SER A 57 -2.05 1.28 3.50
CA SER A 57 -3.40 1.77 3.81
C SER A 57 -4.32 1.85 2.59
N VAL A 58 -5.51 1.28 2.71
CA VAL A 58 -6.57 1.29 1.71
C VAL A 58 -7.92 1.51 2.40
N ASN A 59 -8.98 1.86 1.67
CA ASN A 59 -10.33 2.02 2.21
C ASN A 59 -11.31 1.12 1.49
N SER A 60 -12.37 0.68 2.17
CA SER A 60 -13.50 -0.03 1.54
C SER A 60 -14.56 0.92 0.98
N ASP A 61 -14.57 2.19 1.41
CA ASP A 61 -15.46 3.25 0.91
C ASP A 61 -14.65 4.32 0.17
N PRO A 62 -14.88 4.54 -1.15
CA PRO A 62 -14.17 5.57 -1.90
C PRO A 62 -14.53 6.99 -1.44
N ASN A 63 -15.71 7.22 -0.85
CA ASN A 63 -16.14 8.55 -0.41
C ASN A 63 -15.39 9.04 0.84
N ALA A 64 -14.72 8.13 1.56
CA ALA A 64 -13.87 8.47 2.69
C ALA A 64 -12.51 9.06 2.26
N LEU A 65 -12.19 9.04 0.96
CA LEU A 65 -10.92 9.50 0.41
C LEU A 65 -11.07 10.87 -0.26
N LYS A 66 -10.22 11.82 0.14
CA LYS A 66 -10.12 13.15 -0.49
C LYS A 66 -8.72 13.37 -1.03
N ALA A 67 -8.62 13.61 -2.34
CA ALA A 67 -7.35 13.94 -2.98
C ALA A 67 -6.78 15.24 -2.38
N PRO A 68 -5.50 15.27 -2.00
CA PRO A 68 -4.86 16.48 -1.49
C PRO A 68 -4.59 17.50 -2.61
N ASP A 69 -4.34 17.04 -3.83
CA ASP A 69 -4.09 17.81 -5.04
C ASP A 69 -4.43 16.98 -6.29
N ASP A 70 -4.19 17.52 -7.49
CA ASP A 70 -4.51 16.93 -8.79
C ASP A 70 -3.54 15.83 -9.25
N GLU A 71 -2.41 15.63 -8.55
CA GLU A 71 -1.48 14.54 -8.84
C GLU A 71 -1.99 13.17 -8.34
N PHE A 72 -3.00 13.16 -7.46
CA PHE A 72 -3.57 11.94 -6.91
C PHE A 72 -4.81 11.51 -7.67
N HIS A 73 -4.89 10.21 -7.97
CA HIS A 73 -6.05 9.60 -8.58
C HIS A 73 -6.59 8.51 -7.67
N LEU A 74 -7.90 8.29 -7.73
CA LEU A 74 -8.54 7.21 -7.02
C LEU A 74 -8.35 5.91 -7.82
N TRP A 75 -7.82 4.89 -7.16
CA TRP A 75 -7.60 3.57 -7.72
C TRP A 75 -8.42 2.54 -6.95
N VAL A 76 -8.85 1.50 -7.66
CA VAL A 76 -9.54 0.34 -7.09
C VAL A 76 -8.84 -0.96 -7.46
N ILE A 77 -8.79 -1.89 -6.51
CA ILE A 77 -8.39 -3.29 -6.72
C ILE A 77 -9.39 -4.19 -5.98
N GLU A 78 -9.62 -5.39 -6.49
CA GLU A 78 -10.33 -6.44 -5.75
C GLU A 78 -9.33 -7.22 -4.88
N SER A 79 -9.68 -7.52 -3.62
CA SER A 79 -8.79 -8.25 -2.70
C SER A 79 -8.33 -9.61 -3.24
N GLU A 80 -9.12 -10.24 -4.10
CA GLU A 80 -8.81 -11.50 -4.77
C GLU A 80 -7.71 -11.35 -5.84
N GLN A 81 -7.36 -10.12 -6.22
CA GLN A 81 -6.29 -9.80 -7.17
C GLN A 81 -4.95 -9.47 -6.48
N LEU A 82 -4.89 -9.60 -5.16
CA LEU A 82 -3.63 -9.52 -4.42
C LEU A 82 -2.78 -10.78 -4.66
N SER A 83 -1.46 -10.63 -4.62
CA SER A 83 -0.57 -11.79 -4.64
C SER A 83 -0.82 -12.67 -3.41
N PRO A 84 -0.63 -14.01 -3.48
CA PRO A 84 -0.90 -14.92 -2.36
C PRO A 84 -0.14 -14.62 -1.05
N GLY A 85 0.98 -13.90 -1.13
CA GLY A 85 1.75 -13.45 0.05
C GLY A 85 1.21 -12.19 0.73
N LEU A 86 0.13 -11.60 0.20
CA LEU A 86 -0.54 -10.43 0.77
C LEU A 86 -1.95 -10.79 1.24
N ARG A 87 -2.41 -10.11 2.28
CA ARG A 87 -3.77 -10.20 2.79
C ARG A 87 -4.30 -8.82 3.14
N VAL A 88 -5.61 -8.74 3.34
CA VAL A 88 -6.26 -7.52 3.81
C VAL A 88 -6.61 -7.72 5.28
N GLU A 89 -6.24 -6.74 6.10
CA GLU A 89 -6.57 -6.69 7.52
C GLU A 89 -7.40 -5.42 7.82
N GLU A 90 -8.40 -5.56 8.68
CA GLU A 90 -9.24 -4.43 9.10
C GLU A 90 -8.46 -3.56 10.09
N ALA A 91 -8.35 -2.26 9.80
CA ALA A 91 -7.67 -1.28 10.66
C ALA A 91 -8.67 -0.32 11.35
N GLY A 92 -9.97 -0.60 11.20
CA GLY A 92 -11.11 0.17 11.69
C GLY A 92 -11.92 0.75 10.52
N PRO A 93 -13.25 0.59 10.48
CA PRO A 93 -14.03 0.91 9.28
C PRO A 93 -14.02 2.42 8.97
N PRO A 94 -13.86 2.82 7.69
CA PRO A 94 -13.71 2.00 6.47
C PRO A 94 -12.25 1.65 6.10
N HIS A 95 -11.30 1.94 6.99
CA HIS A 95 -9.86 1.79 6.79
C HIS A 95 -9.39 0.34 6.95
N HIS A 96 -8.58 -0.10 6.01
CA HIS A 96 -7.93 -1.41 5.98
C HIS A 96 -6.45 -1.25 5.62
N VAL A 97 -5.67 -2.30 5.82
CA VAL A 97 -4.29 -2.38 5.35
C VAL A 97 -4.10 -3.62 4.48
N ILE A 98 -3.36 -3.46 3.39
CA ILE A 98 -2.79 -4.60 2.66
C ILE A 98 -1.43 -4.90 3.30
N GLU A 99 -1.34 -6.02 4.00
CA GLU A 99 -0.15 -6.47 4.71
C GLU A 99 0.29 -7.86 4.26
N VAL A 100 1.40 -8.35 4.81
CA VAL A 100 1.92 -9.68 4.50
C VAL A 100 1.05 -10.76 5.13
N ALA A 101 0.84 -11.87 4.42
CA ALA A 101 0.07 -13.02 4.90
C ALA A 101 0.91 -13.96 5.79
N THR A 102 2.22 -13.97 5.59
CA THR A 102 3.20 -14.75 6.35
C THR A 102 4.49 -13.94 6.51
N ASP A 103 5.35 -14.36 7.44
CA ASP A 103 6.68 -13.77 7.62
C ASP A 103 7.44 -13.71 6.29
N THR A 104 7.99 -12.54 5.99
CA THR A 104 8.72 -12.28 4.75
C THR A 104 9.69 -11.10 4.92
N THR A 105 10.52 -10.78 3.94
CA THR A 105 11.40 -9.60 4.00
C THR A 105 10.65 -8.34 3.56
N LEU A 106 11.11 -7.15 4.00
CA LEU A 106 10.59 -5.89 3.49
C LEU A 106 10.72 -5.80 1.96
N ALA A 107 11.84 -6.24 1.39
CA ALA A 107 12.05 -6.26 -0.06
C ALA A 107 10.99 -7.10 -0.78
N GLU A 108 10.69 -8.27 -0.25
CA GLU A 108 9.67 -9.19 -0.79
C GLU A 108 8.28 -8.57 -0.71
N MET A 109 7.91 -7.97 0.43
CA MET A 109 6.64 -7.25 0.58
C MET A 109 6.48 -6.14 -0.46
N GLN A 110 7.53 -5.33 -0.67
CA GLN A 110 7.50 -4.25 -1.67
C GLN A 110 7.36 -4.80 -3.09
N ARG A 111 8.04 -5.91 -3.40
CA ARG A 111 7.92 -6.56 -4.70
C ARG A 111 6.50 -7.08 -4.92
N GLN A 112 5.93 -7.77 -3.95
CA GLN A 112 4.56 -8.29 -4.02
C GLN A 112 3.53 -7.16 -4.20
N LEU A 113 3.69 -6.03 -3.50
CA LEU A 113 2.82 -4.85 -3.73
C LEU A 113 2.99 -4.29 -5.15
N ALA A 114 4.23 -4.20 -5.64
CA ALA A 114 4.51 -3.74 -7.00
C ALA A 114 3.92 -4.69 -8.07
N GLU A 115 3.92 -6.00 -7.84
CA GLU A 115 3.31 -7.00 -8.73
C GLU A 115 1.79 -6.81 -8.89
N THR A 116 1.12 -6.17 -7.92
CA THR A 116 -0.32 -5.85 -8.04
C THR A 116 -0.62 -4.68 -8.98
N ARG A 117 0.39 -3.94 -9.46
CA ARG A 117 0.23 -2.65 -10.16
C ARG A 117 -0.76 -2.70 -11.32
N GLU A 118 -0.69 -3.73 -12.15
CA GLU A 118 -1.56 -3.90 -13.33
C GLU A 118 -3.02 -4.21 -12.98
N ASN A 119 -3.26 -4.69 -11.75
CA ASN A 119 -4.59 -5.04 -11.27
C ASN A 119 -5.35 -3.81 -10.78
N TRP A 120 -4.66 -2.73 -10.40
CA TRP A 120 -5.29 -1.47 -10.02
C TRP A 120 -5.94 -0.79 -11.23
N LYS A 121 -7.22 -0.44 -11.08
CA LYS A 121 -8.00 0.29 -12.09
C LYS A 121 -8.27 1.70 -11.59
N ARG A 122 -8.14 2.67 -12.47
CA ARG A 122 -8.50 4.06 -12.17
C ARG A 122 -10.01 4.16 -12.04
N VAL A 123 -10.49 4.85 -11.01
CA VAL A 123 -11.91 5.19 -10.84
C VAL A 123 -12.11 6.56 -11.46
N GLU A 124 -13.03 6.65 -12.42
CA GLU A 124 -13.44 7.90 -13.09
C GLU A 124 -14.47 8.68 -12.27
#